data_AF-A0A969BF32-F1
#
_entry.id   AF-A0A969BF32-F1
#
_cell.length_a   1.000
_cell.length_b   1.000
_cell.length_c   1.000
_cell.angle_alpha   90.00
_cell.angle_beta   90.00
_cell.angle_gamma   90.00
#
_symmetry.space_group_name_H-M   'P 1'
#
loop_
_entity.id
_entity.type
_entity.pdbx_description
1 polymer ?
#
loop_
_entity_poly.entity_id
_entity_poly.type
_entity_poly.pdbx_seq_one_letter_code
_entity_poly.pdbx_strand_id
1 'polypeptide(L)'
;MYELIIQGNRQLNLTRITNPEDFWEKHLWDSLRGIKFLISQKIGEESVDNQAITIIDLGTGAGLPGIPVAIVVKKCTVNLVDSTKKKNNFIDSILALPYLAC
;
A
#
# COMPACT_ATOMS: atom_id res chain seq x y z
N MET A 1 8.90 4.90 -1.38
CA MET A 1 7.53 4.97 -1.91
C MET A 1 7.27 6.30 -2.63
N TYR A 2 7.32 7.46 -1.94
CA TYR A 2 7.10 8.79 -2.53
C TYR A 2 7.86 9.01 -3.85
N GLU A 3 9.19 8.91 -3.83
CA GLU A 3 10.03 9.15 -5.02
C GLU A 3 9.65 8.28 -6.22
N LEU A 4 9.39 6.99 -5.98
CA LEU A 4 8.98 6.05 -7.03
C LEU A 4 7.64 6.45 -7.65
N ILE A 5 6.68 6.86 -6.82
CA ILE A 5 5.36 7.31 -7.29
C ILE A 5 5.49 8.62 -8.05
N ILE A 6 6.25 9.60 -7.57
CA ILE A 6 6.48 10.86 -8.30
C ILE A 6 7.17 10.60 -9.64
N GLN A 7 8.16 9.70 -9.68
CA GLN A 7 8.81 9.31 -10.91
C GLN A 7 7.83 8.65 -11.91
N GLY A 8 7.04 7.67 -11.46
CA GLY A 8 6.03 7.01 -12.29
C GLY A 8 4.91 7.95 -12.73
N ASN A 9 4.55 8.93 -11.88
CA ASN A 9 3.48 9.89 -12.14
C ASN A 9 3.74 10.73 -13.40
N ARG A 10 5.02 10.94 -13.77
CA ARG A 10 5.42 11.64 -15.00
C ARG A 10 4.84 11.04 -16.28
N GLN A 11 4.45 9.76 -16.26
CA GLN A 11 3.93 9.05 -17.43
C GLN A 11 2.55 8.42 -17.21
N LEU A 12 2.18 8.15 -15.95
CA LEU A 12 1.04 7.29 -15.64
C LEU A 12 -0.13 7.99 -14.94
N ASN A 13 0.00 9.27 -14.58
CA ASN A 13 -1.05 10.01 -13.85
C ASN A 13 -1.55 9.24 -12.61
N LEU A 14 -0.62 8.75 -11.80
CA LEU A 14 -0.87 7.98 -10.58
C LEU A 14 -1.55 8.80 -9.49
N THR A 15 -1.23 10.09 -9.36
CA THR A 15 -1.82 10.98 -8.36
C THR A 15 -1.72 12.45 -8.76
N ARG A 16 -2.65 13.26 -8.24
CA ARG A 16 -2.59 14.73 -8.33
C ARG A 16 -1.80 15.36 -7.18
N ILE A 17 -1.53 14.61 -6.12
CA ILE A 17 -0.81 15.09 -4.94
C ILE A 17 0.69 14.81 -5.14
N THR A 18 1.47 15.87 -5.34
CA THR A 18 2.91 15.77 -5.65
C THR A 18 3.79 16.47 -4.61
N ASN A 19 3.23 17.28 -3.74
CA ASN A 19 3.96 17.84 -2.61
C ASN A 19 4.28 16.72 -1.59
N PRO A 20 5.50 16.62 -1.06
CA PRO A 20 5.87 15.57 -0.11
C PRO A 20 5.00 15.53 1.15
N GLU A 21 4.73 16.67 1.78
CA GLU A 21 3.97 16.74 3.04
C GLU A 21 2.53 16.26 2.82
N ASP A 22 1.87 16.79 1.78
CA ASP A 22 0.54 16.35 1.38
C ASP A 22 0.52 14.86 1.01
N PHE A 23 1.58 14.35 0.39
CA PHE A 23 1.65 12.94 0.04
C PHE A 23 1.66 12.06 1.29
N TRP A 24 2.47 12.39 2.29
CA TRP A 24 2.52 11.62 3.54
C TRP A 24 1.20 11.68 4.30
N GLU A 25 0.56 12.85 4.38
CA GLU A 25 -0.72 13.03 5.08
C GLU A 25 -1.88 12.36 4.34
N LYS A 26 -2.07 12.70 3.06
CA LYS A 26 -3.28 12.36 2.31
C LYS A 26 -3.21 10.99 1.64
N HIS A 27 -2.02 10.40 1.49
CA HIS A 27 -1.88 9.02 1.01
C HIS A 27 -1.50 8.08 2.12
N LEU A 28 -0.34 8.26 2.76
CA LEU A 28 0.15 7.25 3.70
C LEU A 28 -0.68 7.21 4.99
N TRP A 29 -0.83 8.35 5.67
CA TRP A 29 -1.61 8.39 6.91
C TRP A 29 -3.08 8.04 6.69
N ASP A 30 -3.68 8.56 5.61
CA ASP A 30 -5.07 8.24 5.26
C ASP A 30 -5.26 6.73 4.96
N SER A 31 -4.33 6.10 4.22
CA SER A 31 -4.37 4.66 3.93
C SER A 31 -4.43 3.79 5.18
N LEU A 32 -3.74 4.21 6.25
CA LEU A 32 -3.64 3.43 7.48
C LEU A 32 -4.75 3.74 8.49
N ARG A 33 -5.39 4.91 8.38
CA ARG A 33 -6.37 5.40 9.36
C ARG A 33 -7.54 4.42 9.55
N GLY A 34 -8.08 3.89 8.45
CA GLY A 34 -9.22 2.97 8.46
C GLY A 34 -8.91 1.57 8.99
N ILE A 35 -7.63 1.18 9.02
CA ILE A 35 -7.20 -0.18 9.41
C ILE A 35 -6.51 -0.21 10.77
N LYS A 36 -6.63 0.86 11.57
CA LYS A 36 -5.99 0.93 12.89
C LYS A 36 -6.27 -0.30 13.75
N PHE A 37 -7.48 -0.87 13.70
CA PHE A 37 -7.86 -2.05 14.45
C PHE A 37 -7.08 -3.32 14.06
N LEU A 38 -6.66 -3.45 12.79
CA LEU A 38 -5.80 -4.55 12.31
C LEU A 38 -4.36 -4.40 12.80
N ILE A 39 -3.91 -3.15 12.99
CA ILE A 39 -2.55 -2.83 13.46
C ILE A 39 -2.46 -2.86 14.99
N SER A 40 -3.57 -2.59 15.68
CA SER A 40 -3.62 -2.41 17.15
C SER A 40 -3.59 -3.70 17.96
N GLN A 41 -3.47 -4.87 17.29
CA GLN A 41 -3.13 -6.13 17.95
C GLN A 41 -1.73 -5.95 18.58
N LYS A 42 -1.69 -5.79 19.90
CA LYS A 42 -0.49 -5.43 20.67
C LYS A 42 0.71 -6.26 20.22
N ILE A 43 1.84 -5.59 20.01
CA ILE A 43 3.14 -6.24 19.93
C ILE A 43 3.42 -6.88 21.30
N GLY A 44 3.17 -8.18 21.43
CA GLY A 44 3.53 -8.96 22.63
C GLY A 44 2.38 -9.64 23.37
N GLU A 45 1.11 -9.43 22.99
CA GLU A 45 0.01 -10.27 23.49
C GLU A 45 -0.35 -11.29 22.41
N GLU A 46 -0.11 -12.58 22.69
CA GLU A 46 -0.65 -13.69 21.92
C GLU A 46 -2.18 -13.76 22.11
N SER A 47 -2.91 -12.73 21.69
CA SER A 47 -4.35 -12.77 21.63
C SER A 47 -4.78 -13.38 20.29
N VAL A 48 -4.93 -14.70 20.30
CA VAL A 48 -6.05 -15.46 19.72
C VAL A 48 -6.73 -14.80 18.50
N ASP A 49 -6.02 -14.70 17.38
CA ASP A 49 -6.40 -15.28 16.06
C ASP A 49 -5.35 -14.83 15.04
N ASN A 50 -4.31 -15.65 14.87
CA ASN A 50 -3.16 -15.38 14.00
C ASN A 50 -3.47 -15.80 12.54
N GLN A 51 -4.74 -15.67 12.13
CA GLN A 51 -5.21 -16.09 10.82
C GLN A 51 -4.68 -15.17 9.75
N ALA A 52 -4.18 -15.76 8.67
CA ALA A 52 -3.74 -15.01 7.51
C ALA A 52 -4.92 -14.25 6.91
N ILE A 53 -4.84 -12.92 6.88
CA ILE A 53 -5.92 -12.08 6.32
C ILE A 53 -5.64 -11.88 4.83
N THR A 54 -6.63 -12.15 3.98
CA THR A 54 -6.56 -11.78 2.56
C THR A 54 -7.30 -10.48 2.34
N ILE A 55 -6.61 -9.50 1.76
CA ILE A 55 -7.12 -8.15 1.46
C ILE A 55 -7.08 -7.97 -0.05
N ILE A 56 -8.07 -7.27 -0.60
CA ILE A 56 -8.12 -6.89 -2.01
C ILE A 56 -8.27 -5.38 -2.07
N ASP A 57 -7.34 -4.72 -2.76
CA ASP A 57 -7.37 -3.29 -3.05
C ASP A 57 -7.84 -3.08 -4.51
N LEU A 58 -9.10 -2.68 -4.66
CA LEU A 58 -9.75 -2.48 -5.95
C LEU A 58 -9.58 -1.03 -6.41
N GLY A 59 -8.98 -0.85 -7.59
CA GLY A 59 -8.62 0.48 -8.09
C GLY A 59 -7.37 1.05 -7.40
N THR A 60 -6.43 0.17 -7.07
CA THR A 60 -5.23 0.48 -6.26
C THR A 60 -4.37 1.63 -6.81
N GLY A 61 -4.45 1.92 -8.12
CA GLY A 61 -3.79 3.07 -8.73
C GLY A 61 -2.28 3.07 -8.58
N ALA A 62 -1.77 3.83 -7.62
CA ALA A 62 -0.36 3.91 -7.28
C ALA A 62 0.10 2.85 -6.25
N GLY A 63 -0.76 1.89 -5.92
CA GLY A 63 -0.56 0.94 -4.84
C GLY A 63 -1.12 1.43 -3.49
N LEU A 64 -2.10 2.33 -3.50
CA LEU A 64 -2.65 2.97 -2.30
C LEU A 64 -4.15 2.64 -2.19
N PRO A 65 -4.64 2.15 -1.04
CA PRO A 65 -3.92 1.94 0.24
C PRO A 65 -3.16 0.61 0.35
N GLY A 66 -3.21 -0.28 -0.65
CA GLY A 66 -2.79 -1.67 -0.51
C GLY A 66 -1.32 -1.90 -0.15
N ILE A 67 -0.36 -1.16 -0.71
CA ILE A 67 1.06 -1.27 -0.34
C ILE A 67 1.29 -0.83 1.11
N PRO A 68 0.82 0.35 1.58
CA PRO A 68 0.89 0.72 2.99
C PRO A 68 0.32 -0.36 3.92
N VAL A 69 -0.82 -0.93 3.57
CA VAL A 69 -1.46 -2.01 4.35
C VAL A 69 -0.56 -3.23 4.41
N ALA A 70 -0.01 -3.68 3.28
CA ALA A 70 0.89 -4.83 3.22
C ALA A 70 2.16 -4.66 4.07
N ILE A 71 2.65 -3.41 4.21
CA ILE A 71 3.83 -3.10 5.03
C ILE A 71 3.54 -3.23 6.53
N VAL A 72 2.35 -2.85 7.00
CA VAL A 72 2.08 -2.71 8.44
C VAL A 72 1.25 -3.85 9.04
N VAL A 73 0.42 -4.52 8.24
CA VAL A 73 -0.46 -5.59 8.72
C VAL A 73 0.29 -6.91 8.71
N LYS A 74 0.48 -7.49 9.90
CA LYS A 74 1.14 -8.79 10.06
C LYS A 74 0.30 -9.90 9.43
N LYS A 75 0.98 -10.88 8.81
CA LYS A 75 0.36 -12.10 8.25
C LYS A 75 -0.83 -11.77 7.34
N CYS A 76 -0.60 -10.96 6.31
CA CYS A 76 -1.62 -10.69 5.31
C CYS A 76 -1.13 -10.96 3.90
N THR A 77 -2.07 -11.23 3.01
CA THR A 77 -1.88 -11.22 1.56
C THR A 77 -2.70 -10.07 1.01
N VAL A 78 -2.06 -9.12 0.33
CA VAL A 78 -2.77 -8.00 -0.31
C VAL A 78 -2.74 -8.17 -1.82
N ASN A 79 -3.91 -8.29 -2.42
CA ASN A 79 -4.07 -8.34 -3.87
C ASN A 79 -4.35 -6.93 -4.39
N LEU A 80 -3.44 -6.41 -5.21
CA LEU A 80 -3.53 -5.07 -5.79
C LEU A 80 -4.15 -5.15 -7.18
N VAL A 81 -5.29 -4.51 -7.39
CA VAL A 81 -6.06 -4.62 -8.64
C VAL A 81 -6.30 -3.24 -9.23
N ASP A 82 -5.85 -3.00 -10.47
CA ASP A 82 -6.25 -1.84 -11.28
C ASP A 82 -6.74 -2.32 -12.66
N SER A 83 -7.67 -1.57 -13.25
CA SER A 83 -8.18 -1.84 -14.60
C SER A 83 -7.16 -1.53 -15.69
N THR A 84 -6.12 -0.77 -15.38
CA THR A 84 -5.11 -0.31 -16.32
C THR A 84 -3.82 -1.13 -16.22
N LYS A 85 -3.51 -1.90 -17.27
CA LYS A 85 -2.27 -2.70 -17.35
C LYS A 85 -1.00 -1.89 -17.06
N LYS A 86 -0.92 -0.64 -17.53
CA LYS A 86 0.26 0.22 -17.29
C LYS A 86 0.48 0.53 -15.80
N LYS A 87 -0.59 0.66 -15.01
CA LYS A 87 -0.51 0.88 -13.56
C LYS A 87 -0.13 -0.41 -12.83
N ASN A 88 -0.72 -1.55 -13.21
CA ASN A 88 -0.32 -2.86 -12.69
C ASN A 88 1.18 -3.12 -12.93
N ASN A 89 1.66 -2.92 -14.16
CA ASN A 89 3.09 -3.08 -14.49
C ASN A 89 4.01 -2.15 -13.66
N PHE A 90 3.53 -0.96 -13.32
CA PHE A 90 4.28 -0.03 -12.46
C PHE A 90 4.31 -0.50 -11.01
N ILE A 91 3.21 -1.03 -10.50
CA ILE A 91 3.18 -1.66 -9.17
C ILE A 91 4.09 -2.88 -9.14
N ASP A 92 4.06 -3.74 -10.15
CA ASP A 92 4.93 -4.91 -10.26
C ASP A 92 6.41 -4.51 -10.21
N SER A 93 6.79 -3.40 -10.85
CA SER A 93 8.18 -2.91 -10.80
C SER A 93 8.58 -2.36 -9.43
N ILE A 94 7.64 -1.79 -8.67
CA ILE A 94 7.87 -1.40 -7.27
C ILE A 94 8.01 -2.64 -6.39
N LEU A 95 7.14 -3.64 -6.54
CA LEU A 95 7.13 -4.85 -5.71
C LEU A 95 8.35 -5.75 -5.96
N ALA A 96 8.96 -5.67 -7.15
CA ALA A 96 10.21 -6.35 -7.46
C ALA A 96 11.42 -5.79 -6.67
N LEU A 97 11.26 -4.67 -5.95
CA LEU A 97 12.33 -4.09 -5.13
C LEU A 97 12.54 -4.94 -3.86
N PRO A 98 13.79 -5.29 -3.52
CA PRO A 98 14.10 -6.28 -2.48
C PRO A 98 13.69 -5.87 -1.07
N TYR A 99 13.37 -4.60 -0.83
CA TYR A 99 12.91 -4.09 0.46
C TYR A 99 11.38 -3.94 0.56
N LEU A 100 10.64 -4.26 -0.52
CA LEU A 100 9.17 -4.25 -0.56
C LEU A 100 8.56 -5.61 -0.91
N ALA A 101 9.37 -6.58 -1.36
CA ALA A 101 8.96 -7.97 -1.43
C ALA A 101 8.88 -8.52 0.01
N CYS A 102 7.66 -8.74 0.48
CA CYS A 102 7.40 -9.40 1.76
C CYS A 102 7.61 -10.91 1.66
#